data_AF-A0A8C0VDB2-F1
#
_entry.id   AF-A0A8C0VDB2-F1
#
_cell.length_a   1.000
_cell.length_b   1.000
_cell.length_c   1.000
_cell.angle_alpha   90.00
_cell.angle_beta   90.00
_cell.angle_gamma   90.00
#
_symmetry.space_group_name_H-M   'P 1'
#
loop_
_entity.id
_entity.type
_entity.pdbx_description
1 polymer ?
#
loop_
_entity_poly.entity_id
_entity_poly.type
_entity_poly.pdbx_seq_one_letter_code
_entity_poly.pdbx_strand_id
1 'polypeptide(L)'
;MWLLLVALCLAQGLEDAIPAAEAFYNPERFMNISQKILFHGYPSEEYEVMTEDGYILSLNRIPHGKEDAELSGPRTPVLIVHGFCLDGGDWVDNFPNSSLAFILADAGYDVWIGNNRGNSWSRRHRSLSIGSEEF
;
A
#
# COMPACT_ATOMS: atom_id res chain seq x y z
N MET A 1 -35.51 -19.70 -43.19
CA MET A 1 -35.99 -19.98 -41.81
C MET A 1 -34.90 -20.58 -40.92
N TRP A 2 -34.20 -21.65 -41.33
CA TRP A 2 -33.14 -22.27 -40.51
C TRP A 2 -31.85 -21.44 -40.37
N LEU A 3 -31.45 -20.75 -41.44
CA LEU A 3 -30.26 -19.87 -41.41
C LEU A 3 -30.42 -18.69 -40.42
N LEU A 4 -31.64 -18.20 -40.23
CA LEU A 4 -31.96 -17.15 -39.27
C LEU A 4 -31.85 -17.65 -37.82
N LEU A 5 -32.27 -18.89 -37.56
CA LEU A 5 -32.14 -19.51 -36.23
C LEU A 5 -30.67 -19.79 -35.87
N VAL A 6 -29.88 -20.28 -36.83
CA VAL A 6 -28.43 -20.51 -36.61
C VAL A 6 -27.70 -19.19 -36.36
N ALA A 7 -28.01 -18.15 -37.13
CA ALA A 7 -27.43 -16.82 -36.92
C ALA A 7 -27.81 -16.23 -35.54
N LEU A 8 -29.04 -16.45 -35.07
CA LEU A 8 -29.49 -16.00 -33.76
C LEU A 8 -28.78 -16.74 -32.61
N CYS A 9 -28.62 -18.06 -32.73
CA CYS A 9 -27.88 -18.86 -31.74
C CYS A 9 -26.40 -18.47 -31.67
N LEU A 10 -25.78 -18.15 -32.81
CA LEU A 10 -24.38 -17.66 -32.85
C LEU A 10 -24.26 -16.25 -32.26
N ALA A 11 -25.25 -15.39 -32.44
CA ALA A 11 -25.26 -14.05 -31.85
C ALA A 11 -25.43 -14.09 -30.31
N GLN A 12 -26.32 -14.95 -29.81
CA GLN A 12 -26.51 -15.16 -28.37
C GLN A 12 -25.26 -15.77 -27.70
N GLY A 13 -24.63 -16.76 -28.35
CA GLY A 13 -23.39 -17.34 -27.86
C GLY A 13 -22.19 -16.38 -27.88
N LEU A 14 -22.24 -15.31 -28.68
CA LEU A 14 -21.22 -14.26 -28.69
C LEU A 14 -21.45 -13.24 -27.57
N GLU A 15 -22.70 -12.92 -27.22
CA GLU A 15 -23.03 -12.08 -26.06
C GLU A 15 -22.62 -12.75 -24.75
N ASP A 16 -22.84 -14.06 -24.60
CA ASP A 16 -22.42 -14.83 -23.42
C ASP A 16 -20.89 -15.08 -23.37
N ALA A 17 -20.19 -14.95 -24.51
CA ALA A 17 -18.74 -15.11 -24.62
C ALA A 17 -17.97 -13.79 -24.59
N ILE A 18 -18.64 -12.65 -24.53
CA ILE A 18 -18.04 -11.39 -24.09
C ILE A 18 -18.18 -11.43 -22.57
N PRO A 19 -17.11 -11.73 -21.81
CA PRO A 19 -17.16 -11.44 -20.40
C PRO A 19 -17.52 -9.96 -20.33
N ALA A 20 -18.65 -9.60 -19.72
CA ALA A 20 -18.81 -8.26 -19.21
C ALA A 20 -17.48 -7.95 -18.55
N ALA A 21 -16.76 -6.96 -19.06
CA ALA A 21 -15.43 -6.64 -18.57
C ALA A 21 -15.61 -6.29 -17.09
N GLU A 22 -15.52 -7.29 -16.22
CA GLU A 22 -15.35 -7.11 -14.79
C GLU A 22 -14.06 -6.33 -14.76
N ALA A 23 -14.21 -5.02 -14.53
CA ALA A 23 -13.09 -4.11 -14.50
C ALA A 23 -12.10 -4.69 -13.49
N PHE A 24 -10.99 -5.24 -14.01
CA PHE A 24 -9.98 -5.90 -13.22
C PHE A 24 -9.23 -4.80 -12.46
N TYR A 25 -9.83 -4.31 -11.38
CA TYR A 25 -9.23 -3.26 -10.57
C TYR A 25 -8.02 -3.83 -9.84
N ASN A 26 -6.93 -3.06 -9.78
CA ASN A 26 -5.82 -3.40 -8.90
C ASN A 26 -6.37 -3.47 -7.45
N PRO A 27 -6.27 -4.62 -6.75
CA PRO A 27 -6.76 -4.76 -5.38
C PRO A 27 -6.10 -3.77 -4.41
N GLU A 28 -4.87 -3.32 -4.69
CA GLU A 28 -4.12 -2.36 -3.88
C GLU A 28 -4.79 -0.98 -3.81
N ARG A 29 -5.71 -0.67 -4.73
CA ARG A 29 -6.43 0.62 -4.78
C ARG A 29 -7.12 0.99 -3.47
N PHE A 30 -7.59 -0.01 -2.73
CA PHE A 30 -8.35 0.17 -1.49
C PHE A 30 -7.57 -0.28 -0.25
N MET A 31 -6.28 -0.57 -0.40
CA MET A 31 -5.42 -1.02 0.68
C MET A 31 -4.73 0.17 1.37
N ASN A 32 -4.59 0.09 2.69
CA ASN A 32 -3.65 0.92 3.43
C ASN A 32 -2.19 0.43 3.21
N ILE A 33 -1.21 1.18 3.75
CA ILE A 33 0.21 0.88 3.56
C ILE A 33 0.55 -0.55 4.01
N SER A 34 0.16 -0.95 5.22
CA SER A 34 0.45 -2.30 5.74
C SER A 34 -0.20 -3.41 4.95
N GLN A 35 -1.43 -3.18 4.47
CA GLN A 35 -2.13 -4.12 3.60
C GLN A 35 -1.39 -4.32 2.28
N LYS A 36 -0.84 -3.25 1.68
CA LYS A 36 0.02 -3.36 0.48
C LYS A 36 1.29 -4.16 0.77
N ILE A 37 1.96 -3.86 1.89
CA ILE A 37 3.18 -4.59 2.31
C ILE A 37 2.89 -6.09 2.47
N LEU A 38 1.84 -6.43 3.21
CA LEU A 38 1.41 -7.82 3.43
C LEU A 38 0.94 -8.49 2.14
N PHE A 39 0.23 -7.77 1.27
CA PHE A 39 -0.25 -8.27 -0.02
C PHE A 39 0.91 -8.72 -0.91
N HIS A 40 2.02 -7.96 -0.90
CA HIS A 40 3.24 -8.35 -1.61
C HIS A 40 4.04 -9.43 -0.87
N GLY A 41 3.66 -9.87 0.32
CA GLY A 41 4.30 -10.97 1.06
C GLY A 41 5.48 -10.56 1.93
N TYR A 42 5.60 -9.27 2.27
CA TYR A 42 6.57 -8.78 3.25
C TYR A 42 5.97 -8.73 4.66
N PRO A 43 6.79 -8.88 5.71
CA PRO A 43 6.36 -8.56 7.07
C PRO A 43 6.01 -7.07 7.19
N SER A 44 4.97 -6.75 7.94
CA SER A 44 4.54 -5.36 8.18
C SER A 44 4.30 -5.15 9.66
N GLU A 45 4.87 -4.08 10.19
CA GLU A 45 4.61 -3.57 11.54
C GLU A 45 4.13 -2.12 11.46
N GLU A 46 3.28 -1.70 12.40
CA GLU A 46 2.79 -0.32 12.53
C GLU A 46 3.14 0.24 13.90
N TYR A 47 3.54 1.51 13.93
CA TYR A 47 3.90 2.22 15.15
C TYR A 47 3.24 3.59 15.17
N GLU A 48 2.87 4.04 16.37
CA GLU A 48 2.43 5.42 16.60
C GLU A 48 3.51 6.16 17.39
N VAL A 49 3.89 7.34 16.90
CA VAL A 49 4.87 8.22 17.55
C VAL A 49 4.21 9.56 17.84
N MET A 50 4.19 9.95 19.10
CA MET A 50 3.70 11.26 19.52
C MET A 50 4.85 12.28 19.49
N THR A 51 4.67 13.37 18.75
CA THR A 51 5.62 14.50 18.74
C THR A 51 5.50 15.32 20.03
N GLU A 52 6.52 16.14 20.31
CA GLU A 52 6.55 16.99 21.51
C GLU A 52 5.33 17.92 21.63
N ASP A 53 4.88 18.45 20.50
CA ASP A 53 3.71 19.33 20.42
C ASP A 53 2.37 18.58 20.39
N GLY A 54 2.38 17.25 20.29
CA GLY A 54 1.20 16.40 20.50
C GLY A 54 0.56 15.80 19.25
N TYR A 55 1.16 15.95 18.06
CA TYR A 55 0.72 15.22 16.86
C TYR A 55 1.06 13.74 16.98
N ILE A 56 0.18 12.88 16.49
CA ILE A 56 0.36 11.43 16.49
C ILE A 56 0.65 10.99 15.05
N LEU A 57 1.89 10.58 14.81
CA LEU A 57 2.40 10.13 13.52
C LEU A 57 2.29 8.62 13.43
N SER A 58 1.85 8.11 12.29
CA SER A 58 1.86 6.69 11.96
C SER A 58 3.13 6.33 11.18
N LEU A 59 3.86 5.32 11.64
CA LEU A 59 5.01 4.77 10.94
C LEU A 59 4.69 3.33 10.54
N ASN A 60 5.10 2.94 9.35
CA ASN A 60 5.08 1.55 8.91
C ASN A 60 6.51 1.02 8.87
N ARG A 61 6.70 -0.27 9.11
CA ARG A 61 8.03 -0.89 9.10
C ARG A 61 8.00 -2.22 8.37
N ILE A 62 9.00 -2.44 7.54
CA ILE A 62 9.31 -3.72 6.90
C ILE A 62 10.61 -4.23 7.53
N PRO A 63 10.53 -5.11 8.55
CA PRO A 63 11.71 -5.51 9.32
C PRO A 63 12.72 -6.35 8.55
N HIS A 64 12.29 -7.04 7.47
CA HIS A 64 13.16 -7.84 6.60
C HIS A 64 12.48 -8.15 5.25
N GLY A 65 13.27 -8.57 4.25
CA GLY A 65 12.78 -9.06 2.96
C GLY A 65 12.04 -10.41 3.04
N LYS A 66 11.43 -10.84 1.92
CA LYS A 66 10.54 -12.03 1.92
C LYS A 66 11.26 -13.34 2.23
N GLU A 67 12.45 -13.51 1.67
CA GLU A 67 13.25 -14.74 1.77
C GLU A 67 14.13 -14.78 3.03
N ASP A 68 14.16 -13.68 3.78
CA ASP A 68 15.13 -13.39 4.83
C ASP A 68 14.62 -13.66 6.25
N ALA A 69 13.46 -14.31 6.41
CA ALA A 69 12.85 -14.60 7.70
C ALA A 69 13.79 -15.39 8.65
N GLU A 70 14.68 -16.20 8.08
CA GLU A 70 15.64 -17.06 8.80
C GLU A 70 17.00 -16.38 9.04
N LEU A 71 17.30 -15.27 8.36
CA LEU A 71 18.54 -14.52 8.56
C LEU A 71 18.44 -13.70 9.84
N SER A 72 18.88 -14.33 10.93
CA SER A 72 18.96 -13.71 12.26
C SER A 72 20.23 -12.84 12.35
N GLY A 73 20.04 -11.53 12.43
CA GLY A 73 21.12 -10.56 12.60
C GLY A 73 20.61 -9.12 12.69
N PRO A 74 21.36 -8.21 13.33
CA PRO A 74 21.01 -6.80 13.36
C PRO A 74 21.07 -6.23 11.93
N ARG A 75 19.94 -5.72 11.46
CA ARG A 75 19.82 -5.04 10.16
C ARG A 75 20.02 -3.54 10.35
N THR A 76 20.58 -2.87 9.33
CA THR A 76 20.77 -1.42 9.38
C THR A 76 19.41 -0.74 9.17
N PRO A 77 18.94 0.12 10.10
CA PRO A 77 17.69 0.82 9.92
C PRO A 77 17.81 1.91 8.86
N VAL A 78 16.80 2.01 7.99
CA VAL A 78 16.67 3.07 6.98
C VAL A 78 15.31 3.71 7.13
N LEU A 79 15.28 5.01 7.42
CA LEU A 79 14.05 5.80 7.43
C LEU A 79 13.86 6.48 6.08
N ILE A 80 12.73 6.20 5.41
CA ILE A 80 12.28 6.88 4.20
C ILE A 80 11.06 7.73 4.50
N VAL A 81 11.08 8.98 4.05
CA VAL A 81 10.04 9.98 4.30
C VAL A 81 9.57 10.55 2.97
N HIS A 82 8.26 10.63 2.80
CA HIS A 82 7.63 11.12 1.57
C HIS A 82 7.81 12.65 1.39
N GLY A 83 7.56 13.13 0.17
CA GLY A 83 7.62 14.55 -0.20
C GLY A 83 6.34 15.34 0.10
N PHE A 84 6.24 16.53 -0.51
CA PHE A 84 5.11 17.43 -0.37
C PHE A 84 3.81 16.84 -0.95
N CYS A 85 2.70 16.92 -0.20
CA CYS A 85 1.37 16.42 -0.59
C CYS A 85 1.29 14.92 -0.90
N LEU A 86 2.16 14.12 -0.28
CA LEU A 86 2.23 12.66 -0.45
C LEU A 86 2.05 11.96 0.90
N ASP A 87 2.13 10.64 0.92
CA ASP A 87 2.18 9.85 2.15
C ASP A 87 3.16 8.67 2.03
N GLY A 88 3.33 7.88 3.10
CA GLY A 88 4.29 6.77 3.13
C GLY A 88 4.00 5.66 2.11
N GLY A 89 2.79 5.60 1.55
CA GLY A 89 2.37 4.60 0.58
C GLY A 89 3.16 4.63 -0.72
N ASP A 90 3.67 5.80 -1.12
CA ASP A 90 4.45 5.99 -2.34
C ASP A 90 5.63 5.02 -2.45
N TRP A 91 6.22 4.63 -1.32
CA TRP A 91 7.38 3.74 -1.29
C TRP A 91 7.03 2.26 -1.52
N VAL A 92 5.74 1.91 -1.50
CA VAL A 92 5.17 0.56 -1.65
C VAL A 92 4.06 0.47 -2.70
N ASP A 93 3.87 1.51 -3.52
CA ASP A 93 2.78 1.60 -4.51
C ASP A 93 3.00 0.83 -5.82
N ASN A 94 4.23 0.41 -6.10
CA ASN A 94 4.58 -0.37 -7.28
C ASN A 94 4.89 -1.83 -6.93
N PHE A 95 5.33 -2.59 -7.93
CA PHE A 95 5.80 -3.96 -7.73
C PHE A 95 7.03 -4.01 -6.79
N PRO A 96 7.26 -5.15 -6.11
CA PRO A 96 8.42 -5.37 -5.25
C PRO A 96 9.79 -5.00 -5.85
N ASN A 97 9.96 -5.19 -7.16
CA ASN A 97 11.21 -4.91 -7.86
C ASN A 97 11.36 -3.44 -8.33
N SER A 98 10.38 -2.58 -8.09
CA SER A 98 10.38 -1.17 -8.49
C SER A 98 9.97 -0.20 -7.38
N SER A 99 9.57 -0.71 -6.21
CA SER A 99 9.27 0.07 -5.02
C SER A 99 10.44 0.09 -4.05
N LEU A 100 10.91 1.28 -3.68
CA LEU A 100 12.14 1.46 -2.90
C LEU A 100 12.13 0.72 -1.55
N ALA A 101 10.99 0.71 -0.85
CA ALA A 101 10.89 0.05 0.44
C ALA A 101 11.14 -1.47 0.34
N PHE A 102 10.59 -2.09 -0.70
CA PHE A 102 10.76 -3.52 -0.97
C PHE A 102 12.19 -3.84 -1.41
N ILE A 103 12.77 -3.03 -2.31
CA ILE A 103 14.17 -3.18 -2.75
C ILE A 103 15.13 -3.09 -1.57
N LEU A 104 14.91 -2.17 -0.63
CA LEU A 104 15.74 -2.03 0.57
C LEU A 104 15.55 -3.22 1.53
N ALA A 105 14.32 -3.68 1.73
CA ALA A 105 14.05 -4.83 2.60
C ALA A 105 14.73 -6.11 2.07
N ASP A 106 14.64 -6.37 0.77
CA ASP A 106 15.32 -7.51 0.12
C ASP A 106 16.85 -7.35 0.05
N ALA A 107 17.35 -6.11 0.12
CA ALA A 107 18.78 -5.84 0.27
C ALA A 107 19.29 -5.98 1.73
N GLY A 108 18.43 -6.42 2.67
CA GLY A 108 18.81 -6.72 4.05
C GLY A 108 18.72 -5.54 5.03
N TYR A 109 18.04 -4.45 4.66
CA TYR A 109 17.80 -3.32 5.55
C TYR A 109 16.54 -3.51 6.40
N ASP A 110 16.51 -2.85 7.56
CA ASP A 110 15.30 -2.68 8.37
C ASP A 110 14.62 -1.36 7.96
N VAL A 111 13.53 -1.45 7.20
CA VAL A 111 12.96 -0.28 6.52
C VAL A 111 11.85 0.33 7.36
N TRP A 112 11.99 1.62 7.66
CA TRP A 112 11.01 2.45 8.34
C TRP A 112 10.43 3.47 7.36
N ILE A 113 9.11 3.55 7.30
CA ILE A 113 8.35 4.43 6.43
C ILE A 113 7.68 5.48 7.31
N GLY A 114 8.18 6.72 7.23
CA GLY A 114 7.69 7.85 8.00
C GLY A 114 6.56 8.60 7.31
N ASN A 115 5.53 8.95 8.07
CA ASN A 115 4.49 9.88 7.63
C ASN A 115 4.66 11.25 8.31
N ASN A 116 4.58 12.31 7.51
CA ASN A 116 4.53 13.67 8.02
C ASN A 116 3.13 13.99 8.57
N ARG A 117 3.06 14.84 9.59
CA ARG A 117 1.80 15.35 10.16
C ARG A 117 0.88 15.93 9.07
N GLY A 118 -0.41 15.68 9.21
CA GLY A 118 -1.46 16.21 8.33
C GLY A 118 -1.80 15.34 7.11
N ASN A 119 -0.97 14.36 6.76
CA ASN A 119 -1.29 13.42 5.67
C ASN A 119 -2.38 12.39 6.09
N SER A 120 -2.80 11.53 5.15
CA SER A 120 -3.85 10.52 5.34
C SER A 120 -3.71 9.69 6.63
N TRP A 121 -2.48 9.38 7.03
CA TRP A 121 -2.16 8.45 8.11
C TRP A 121 -1.76 9.16 9.43
N SER A 122 -1.38 10.44 9.36
CA SER A 122 -0.84 11.21 10.50
C SER A 122 -1.60 12.51 10.76
N ARG A 123 -2.95 12.44 10.70
CA ARG A 123 -3.85 13.57 10.95
C ARG A 123 -4.60 13.42 12.27
N ARG A 124 -3.85 13.24 13.35
CA ARG A 124 -4.36 13.17 14.73
C ARG A 124 -3.49 13.99 15.68
N HIS A 125 -4.12 14.52 16.72
CA HIS A 125 -3.46 15.25 17.80
C HIS A 125 -3.99 14.76 19.14
N ARG A 126 -3.18 14.87 20.20
CA ARG A 126 -3.56 14.50 21.57
C ARG A 126 -4.77 15.28 22.09
N SER A 127 -4.93 16.52 21.64
CA SER A 127 -5.90 17.49 22.17
C SER A 127 -6.65 18.29 21.11
N LEU A 128 -6.05 18.54 19.95
CA LEU A 128 -6.63 19.37 18.90
C LEU A 128 -7.52 18.56 17.97
N SER A 129 -8.56 19.20 17.46
CA SER A 129 -9.45 18.60 16.46
C SER A 129 -9.04 19.05 15.07
N ILE A 130 -9.21 18.21 14.05
CA ILE A 130 -8.81 18.53 12.66
C ILE A 130 -9.44 19.83 12.12
N GLY A 131 -10.58 20.24 12.67
CA GLY A 131 -11.30 21.45 12.26
C GLY A 131 -10.99 22.72 13.06
N SER A 132 -10.11 22.67 14.07
CA SER A 132 -9.71 23.87 14.81
C SER A 132 -8.65 24.67 14.06
N GLU A 133 -8.61 25.99 14.25
CA GLU A 133 -7.61 26.87 13.62
C GLU A 133 -6.18 26.52 14.04
N GLU A 134 -6.04 25.99 15.26
CA GLU A 134 -4.75 25.63 15.85
C GLU A 134 -4.20 24.27 15.41
N PHE A 135 -4.99 23.47 14.67
CA PHE A 135 -4.56 22.14 14.18
C PHE A 135 -3.66 22.25 12.96
#